data_AF-C5KQJ6-F1
#
_entry.id   AF-C5KQJ6-F1
#
_cell.length_a   1.000
_cell.length_b   1.000
_cell.length_c   1.000
_cell.angle_alpha   90.00
_cell.angle_beta   90.00
_cell.angle_gamma   90.00
#
_symmetry.space_group_name_H-M   'P 1'
#
loop_
_entity.id
_entity.type
_entity.pdbx_description
1 polymer ?
#
loop_
_entity_poly.entity_id
_entity_poly.type
_entity_poly.pdbx_seq_one_letter_code
_entity_poly.pdbx_strand_id
1 'polypeptide(L)'
;MKYIFAVGVLAAGQASTLTGTMAGQYVMEGFMHIRISMWVRVLLTRTIALGPALAIALVESEVSGMNGINAWLNILQSIQLPFALLPLLHYAMSKKVMGTFALNRWWSAGLWLLALIILAINVYLIITTLVPLDWPWYAWAIIGVVFYLYVSLCFYCVEDDLSRGCSNVKHDITFFLKPVIRGFKMLYGQCKRAFDKCIGRKDDDNEVEDCA
;
A
#
# COMPACT_ATOMS: atom_id res chain seq x y z
N MET A 1 -10.22 -20.07 -27.51
CA MET A 1 -9.68 -18.90 -26.79
C MET A 1 -10.54 -18.47 -25.59
N LYS A 2 -11.87 -18.49 -25.67
CA LYS A 2 -12.76 -18.10 -24.55
C LYS A 2 -12.54 -18.88 -23.24
N TYR A 3 -12.30 -20.19 -23.33
CA TYR A 3 -12.03 -21.04 -22.15
C TYR A 3 -10.72 -20.69 -21.44
N ILE A 4 -9.63 -20.46 -22.20
CA ILE A 4 -8.34 -20.08 -21.63
C ILE A 4 -8.45 -18.72 -20.92
N PHE A 5 -9.18 -17.78 -21.52
CA PHE A 5 -9.47 -16.49 -20.88
C PHE A 5 -10.30 -16.64 -19.60
N ALA A 6 -11.38 -17.43 -19.63
CA ALA A 6 -12.22 -17.66 -18.45
C ALA A 6 -11.45 -18.33 -17.31
N VAL A 7 -10.64 -19.34 -17.63
CA VAL A 7 -9.75 -20.00 -16.66
C VAL A 7 -8.71 -19.02 -16.12
N GLY A 8 -8.16 -18.14 -16.96
CA GLY A 8 -7.22 -17.09 -16.56
C GLY A 8 -7.83 -16.09 -15.58
N VAL A 9 -9.03 -15.58 -15.85
CA VAL A 9 -9.75 -14.66 -14.94
C VAL A 9 -10.08 -15.35 -13.61
N LEU A 10 -10.51 -16.62 -13.66
CA LEU A 10 -10.79 -17.40 -12.45
C LEU A 10 -9.52 -17.61 -11.62
N ALA A 11 -8.41 -17.98 -12.26
CA ALA A 11 -7.12 -18.17 -11.60
C ALA A 11 -6.61 -16.87 -10.97
N ALA A 12 -6.71 -15.73 -11.68
CA ALA A 12 -6.33 -14.41 -11.17
C ALA A 12 -7.15 -14.02 -9.92
N GLY A 13 -8.46 -14.32 -9.91
CA GLY A 13 -9.34 -14.07 -8.76
C GLY A 13 -8.93 -14.86 -7.51
N GLN A 14 -8.52 -16.12 -7.67
CA GLN A 14 -8.04 -16.95 -6.56
C GLN A 14 -6.69 -16.45 -6.02
N ALA A 15 -5.75 -16.10 -6.90
CA ALA A 15 -4.45 -15.57 -6.52
C ALA A 15 -4.57 -14.25 -5.74
N SER A 16 -5.45 -13.33 -6.19
CA SER A 16 -5.69 -12.06 -5.49
C SER A 16 -6.29 -12.27 -4.10
N THR A 17 -7.22 -13.23 -3.95
CA THR A 17 -7.84 -13.54 -2.66
C THR A 17 -6.81 -14.07 -1.66
N LEU A 18 -5.94 -14.99 -2.08
CA LEU A 18 -4.87 -15.53 -1.24
C LEU A 18 -3.93 -14.42 -0.76
N THR A 19 -3.39 -13.61 -1.67
CA THR A 19 -2.49 -12.50 -1.32
C THR A 19 -3.18 -11.46 -0.43
N GLY A 20 -4.45 -11.15 -0.69
CA GLY A 20 -5.25 -10.23 0.12
C GLY A 20 -5.42 -10.70 1.57
N THR A 21 -5.64 -12.00 1.79
CA THR A 21 -5.76 -12.55 3.16
C THR A 21 -4.44 -12.49 3.93
N MET A 22 -3.34 -12.82 3.27
CA MET A 22 -2.00 -12.80 3.88
C MET A 22 -1.57 -11.35 4.19
N ALA A 23 -1.73 -10.43 3.24
CA ALA A 23 -1.46 -9.01 3.46
C ALA A 23 -2.33 -8.44 4.59
N GLY A 24 -3.63 -8.75 4.58
CA GLY A 24 -4.55 -8.35 5.65
C GLY A 24 -4.15 -8.92 7.01
N GLN A 25 -3.63 -10.14 7.08
CA GLN A 25 -3.12 -10.76 8.31
C GLN A 25 -1.94 -9.98 8.88
N TYR A 26 -0.93 -9.68 8.07
CA TYR A 26 0.22 -8.89 8.52
C TYR A 26 -0.19 -7.48 8.98
N VAL A 27 -1.12 -6.83 8.28
CA VAL A 27 -1.61 -5.49 8.68
C VAL A 27 -2.43 -5.55 9.97
N MET A 28 -3.39 -6.48 10.10
CA MET A 28 -4.21 -6.57 11.31
C MET A 28 -3.41 -6.98 12.55
N GLU A 29 -2.51 -7.94 12.42
CA GLU A 29 -1.65 -8.36 13.55
C GLU A 29 -0.60 -7.31 13.89
N GLY A 30 -0.07 -6.61 12.89
CA GLY A 30 0.93 -5.55 13.08
C GLY A 30 0.36 -4.23 13.64
N PHE A 31 -0.86 -3.84 13.26
CA PHE A 31 -1.43 -2.55 13.66
C PHE A 31 -2.54 -2.63 14.73
N MET A 32 -3.39 -3.66 14.71
CA MET A 32 -4.53 -3.77 15.64
C MET A 32 -4.40 -4.90 16.67
N HIS A 33 -3.41 -5.80 16.55
CA HIS A 33 -3.23 -6.97 17.42
C HIS A 33 -4.49 -7.87 17.59
N ILE A 34 -5.44 -7.82 16.65
CA ILE A 34 -6.67 -8.64 16.68
C ILE A 34 -6.46 -9.88 15.81
N ARG A 35 -6.63 -11.07 16.42
CA ARG A 35 -6.58 -12.36 15.71
C ARG A 35 -7.99 -12.82 15.32
N ILE A 36 -8.40 -12.48 14.11
CA ILE A 36 -9.65 -12.98 13.50
C ILE A 36 -9.32 -14.20 12.62
N SER A 37 -10.19 -15.22 12.65
CA SER A 37 -10.08 -16.42 11.82
C SER A 37 -10.10 -16.08 10.31
N MET A 38 -9.36 -16.87 9.52
CA MET A 38 -9.15 -16.62 8.09
C MET A 38 -10.46 -16.61 7.29
N TRP A 39 -11.37 -17.53 7.59
CA TRP A 39 -12.67 -17.66 6.91
C TRP A 39 -13.57 -16.45 7.10
N VAL A 40 -13.68 -15.94 8.34
CA VAL A 40 -14.50 -14.76 8.64
C VAL A 40 -13.93 -13.53 7.93
N ARG A 41 -12.60 -13.40 7.88
CA ARG A 41 -11.93 -12.32 7.17
C ARG A 41 -12.19 -12.35 5.67
N VAL A 42 -12.12 -13.53 5.03
CA VAL A 42 -12.40 -13.70 3.60
C VAL A 42 -13.85 -13.36 3.27
N LEU A 43 -14.79 -13.85 4.07
CA LEU A 43 -16.21 -13.56 3.86
C LEU A 43 -16.48 -12.06 3.99
N LEU A 44 -15.96 -11.42 5.04
CA LEU A 44 -16.19 -10.00 5.29
C LEU A 44 -15.61 -9.12 4.18
N THR A 45 -14.37 -9.34 3.75
CA THR A 45 -13.77 -8.54 2.68
C THR A 45 -14.41 -8.81 1.32
N ARG A 46 -14.82 -10.05 1.02
CA ARG A 46 -15.55 -10.36 -0.21
C ARG A 46 -16.95 -9.77 -0.23
N THR A 47 -17.69 -9.81 0.88
CA THR A 47 -19.02 -9.20 0.94
C THR A 47 -18.93 -7.69 0.77
N ILE A 48 -17.95 -7.03 1.39
CA ILE A 48 -17.76 -5.57 1.23
C ILE A 48 -17.30 -5.22 -0.18
N ALA A 49 -16.39 -6.00 -0.79
CA ALA A 49 -15.89 -5.72 -2.13
C ALA A 49 -16.90 -6.05 -3.23
N LEU A 50 -17.60 -7.18 -3.13
CA LEU A 50 -18.57 -7.65 -4.13
C LEU A 50 -19.96 -7.03 -3.94
N GLY A 51 -20.30 -6.61 -2.73
CA GLY A 51 -21.61 -6.04 -2.40
C GLY A 51 -22.03 -4.88 -3.29
N PRO A 52 -21.20 -3.83 -3.46
CA PRO A 52 -21.52 -2.70 -4.34
C PRO A 52 -21.67 -3.11 -5.80
N ALA A 53 -20.81 -4.01 -6.28
CA ALA A 53 -20.87 -4.51 -7.66
C ALA A 53 -22.15 -5.33 -7.93
N LEU A 54 -22.53 -6.19 -6.98
CA LEU A 54 -23.77 -6.98 -7.07
C LEU A 54 -25.01 -6.09 -6.95
N ALA A 55 -25.00 -5.10 -6.06
CA ALA A 55 -26.11 -4.16 -5.92
C ALA A 55 -26.37 -3.39 -7.21
N ILE A 56 -25.31 -2.88 -7.85
CA ILE A 56 -25.43 -2.13 -9.10
C ILE A 56 -25.82 -3.05 -10.26
N ALA A 57 -25.28 -4.27 -10.34
CA ALA A 57 -25.65 -5.25 -11.37
C ALA A 57 -27.12 -5.72 -11.28
N LEU A 58 -27.75 -5.66 -10.11
CA LEU A 58 -29.16 -6.03 -9.92
C LEU A 58 -30.12 -4.86 -10.19
N VAL A 59 -29.66 -3.62 -9.97
CA VAL A 59 -30.49 -2.41 -10.13
C VAL A 59 -30.40 -1.84 -11.55
N GLU A 60 -29.21 -1.91 -12.18
CA GLU A 60 -28.99 -1.38 -13.52
C GLU A 60 -28.81 -2.50 -14.55
N SER A 61 -29.70 -2.55 -15.53
CA SER A 61 -29.61 -3.45 -16.69
C SER A 61 -28.67 -2.95 -17.79
N GLU A 62 -28.16 -1.71 -17.68
CA GLU A 62 -27.25 -1.10 -18.64
C GLU A 62 -25.80 -1.06 -18.13
N VAL A 63 -24.84 -1.24 -19.04
CA VAL A 63 -23.39 -1.29 -18.76
C VAL A 63 -22.83 0.06 -18.29
N SER A 64 -23.64 1.12 -18.29
CA SER A 64 -23.28 2.50 -17.96
C SER A 64 -22.87 2.68 -16.49
N GLY A 65 -23.57 2.09 -15.52
CA GLY A 65 -23.19 2.17 -14.09
C GLY A 65 -21.86 1.48 -13.75
N MET A 66 -21.51 0.42 -14.48
CA MET A 66 -20.25 -0.31 -14.30
C MET A 66 -19.03 0.58 -14.61
N ASN A 67 -19.15 1.46 -15.61
CA ASN A 67 -18.10 2.42 -15.97
C ASN A 67 -17.86 3.46 -14.86
N GLY A 68 -18.93 3.87 -14.18
CA GLY A 68 -18.85 4.79 -13.03
C GLY A 68 -18.06 4.19 -11.87
N ILE A 69 -18.39 2.96 -11.44
CA ILE A 69 -17.66 2.27 -10.36
C ILE A 69 -16.18 2.13 -10.72
N ASN A 70 -15.89 1.73 -11.96
CA ASN A 70 -14.51 1.55 -12.42
C ASN A 70 -13.72 2.87 -12.39
N ALA A 71 -14.33 4.00 -12.77
CA ALA A 71 -13.71 5.31 -12.64
C ALA A 71 -13.39 5.66 -11.18
N TRP A 72 -14.32 5.41 -10.25
CA TRP A 72 -14.07 5.63 -8.82
C TRP A 72 -12.98 4.73 -8.24
N LEU A 73 -12.96 3.45 -8.61
CA LEU A 73 -11.92 2.51 -8.18
C LEU A 73 -10.54 2.95 -8.66
N ASN A 74 -10.45 3.43 -9.90
CA ASN A 74 -9.21 3.96 -10.45
C ASN A 74 -8.71 5.19 -9.66
N ILE A 75 -9.60 6.12 -9.33
CA ILE A 75 -9.25 7.30 -8.50
C ILE A 75 -8.75 6.86 -7.12
N LEU A 76 -9.45 5.93 -6.46
CA LEU A 76 -9.04 5.38 -5.17
C LEU A 76 -7.68 4.70 -5.24
N GLN A 77 -7.43 3.89 -6.28
CA GLN A 77 -6.16 3.21 -6.50
C GLN A 77 -5.01 4.21 -6.69
N SER A 78 -5.21 5.29 -7.44
CA SER A 78 -4.19 6.31 -7.65
C SER A 78 -3.82 7.07 -6.37
N ILE A 79 -4.75 7.25 -5.42
CA ILE A 79 -4.45 7.82 -4.10
C ILE A 79 -3.69 6.82 -3.21
N GLN A 80 -3.98 5.52 -3.35
CA GLN A 80 -3.36 4.49 -2.51
C GLN A 80 -1.93 4.14 -2.93
N LEU A 81 -1.64 4.16 -4.23
CA LEU A 81 -0.35 3.72 -4.78
C LEU A 81 0.88 4.47 -4.22
N PRO A 82 0.93 5.82 -4.20
CA PRO A 82 2.09 6.55 -3.69
C PRO A 82 2.30 6.30 -2.19
N PHE A 83 1.21 6.22 -1.42
CA PHE A 83 1.25 5.96 0.01
C PHE A 83 1.83 4.58 0.36
N ALA A 84 1.58 3.55 -0.46
CA ALA A 84 2.19 2.24 -0.27
C ALA A 84 3.62 2.15 -0.84
N LEU A 85 3.85 2.79 -1.99
CA LEU A 85 5.10 2.69 -2.75
C LEU A 85 6.26 3.42 -2.07
N LEU A 86 6.03 4.63 -1.55
CA LEU A 86 7.09 5.45 -0.94
C LEU A 86 7.72 4.77 0.29
N PRO A 87 6.94 4.30 1.30
CA PRO A 87 7.51 3.60 2.44
C PRO A 87 8.18 2.28 2.05
N LEU A 88 7.60 1.55 1.09
CA LEU A 88 8.19 0.29 0.62
C LEU A 88 9.58 0.52 0.01
N LEU A 89 9.71 1.55 -0.82
CA LEU A 89 10.98 1.92 -1.44
C LEU A 89 12.00 2.31 -0.36
N HIS A 90 11.60 3.14 0.60
CA HIS A 90 12.42 3.49 1.75
C HIS A 90 12.97 2.27 2.50
N TYR A 91 12.10 1.31 2.82
CA TYR A 91 12.48 0.11 3.56
C TYR A 91 13.39 -0.81 2.75
N ALA A 92 13.15 -0.94 1.45
CA ALA A 92 13.96 -1.78 0.57
C ALA A 92 15.41 -1.25 0.42
N MET A 93 15.60 0.07 0.48
CA MET A 93 16.94 0.69 0.39
C MET A 93 17.65 0.79 1.75
N SER A 94 16.93 0.63 2.86
CA SER A 94 17.47 0.83 4.20
C SER A 94 18.33 -0.34 4.67
N LYS A 95 19.66 -0.12 4.75
CA LYS A 95 20.61 -1.07 5.35
C LYS A 95 20.28 -1.43 6.80
N LYS A 96 19.54 -0.57 7.50
CA LYS A 96 19.12 -0.81 8.90
C LYS A 96 18.05 -1.90 9.02
N VAL A 97 17.22 -2.07 7.98
CA VAL A 97 16.12 -3.05 7.97
C VAL A 97 16.49 -4.28 7.15
N MET A 98 17.15 -4.10 6.00
CA MET A 98 17.48 -5.19 5.07
C MET A 98 18.90 -5.76 5.26
N GLY A 99 19.74 -5.13 6.07
CA GLY A 99 21.08 -5.61 6.40
C GLY A 99 22.00 -5.72 5.17
N THR A 100 22.60 -6.90 4.99
CA THR A 100 23.48 -7.24 3.86
C THR A 100 22.74 -7.38 2.53
N PHE A 101 21.41 -7.54 2.56
CA PHE A 101 20.55 -7.63 1.36
C PHE A 101 20.02 -6.28 0.87
N ALA A 102 20.52 -5.17 1.43
CA ALA A 102 20.13 -3.85 0.97
C ALA A 102 20.50 -3.61 -0.50
N LEU A 103 19.58 -2.98 -1.23
CA LEU A 103 19.74 -2.73 -2.66
C LEU A 103 20.98 -1.87 -2.96
N ASN A 104 21.73 -2.28 -3.99
CA ASN A 104 22.85 -1.50 -4.49
C ASN A 104 22.35 -0.19 -5.16
N ARG A 105 23.23 0.81 -5.30
CA ARG A 105 22.92 2.13 -5.85
C ARG A 105 22.24 2.06 -7.23
N TRP A 106 22.68 1.12 -8.07
CA TRP A 106 22.14 0.86 -9.41
C TRP A 106 20.68 0.40 -9.37
N TRP A 107 20.37 -0.58 -8.51
CA TRP A 107 19.01 -1.09 -8.35
C TRP A 107 18.08 -0.06 -7.69
N SER A 108 18.62 0.72 -6.74
CA SER A 108 17.87 1.80 -6.10
C SER A 108 17.47 2.89 -7.11
N ALA A 109 18.39 3.29 -8.01
CA ALA A 109 18.08 4.24 -9.08
C ALA A 109 17.02 3.70 -10.05
N GLY A 110 17.10 2.41 -10.41
CA GLY A 110 16.10 1.75 -11.25
C GLY A 110 14.70 1.73 -10.62
N LEU A 111 14.60 1.44 -9.32
CA LEU A 111 13.33 1.44 -8.61
C LEU A 111 12.74 2.85 -8.44
N TRP A 112 13.57 3.87 -8.22
CA TRP A 112 13.11 5.27 -8.21
C TRP A 112 12.60 5.72 -9.57
N LEU A 113 13.29 5.35 -10.65
CA LEU A 113 12.83 5.64 -12.02
C LEU A 113 11.48 4.94 -12.29
N LEU A 114 11.36 3.66 -11.93
CA LEU A 114 10.10 2.92 -12.08
C LEU A 114 8.98 3.55 -11.25
N ALA A 115 9.26 3.96 -10.01
CA ALA A 115 8.30 4.62 -9.15
C ALA A 115 7.81 5.94 -9.77
N LEU A 116 8.73 6.76 -10.32
CA LEU A 116 8.38 8.01 -10.98
C LEU A 116 7.47 7.76 -12.20
N ILE A 117 7.77 6.74 -13.02
CA ILE A 117 6.92 6.35 -14.15
C ILE A 117 5.51 5.95 -13.67
N ILE A 118 5.40 5.10 -12.66
CA ILE A 118 4.10 4.66 -12.12
C ILE A 118 3.31 5.86 -11.58
N LEU A 119 3.96 6.78 -10.86
CA LEU A 119 3.34 8.00 -10.36
C LEU A 119 2.84 8.89 -11.51
N ALA A 120 3.64 9.07 -12.55
CA ALA A 120 3.26 9.85 -13.73
C ALA A 120 2.03 9.26 -14.44
N ILE A 121 1.99 7.93 -14.61
CA ILE A 121 0.85 7.23 -15.22
C ILE A 121 -0.41 7.38 -14.35
N ASN A 122 -0.29 7.28 -13.03
CA ASN A 122 -1.44 7.45 -12.13
C ASN A 122 -2.00 8.88 -12.16
N VAL A 123 -1.13 9.89 -12.20
CA VAL A 123 -1.56 11.30 -12.35
C VAL A 123 -2.26 11.51 -13.69
N TYR A 124 -1.73 10.94 -14.78
CA TYR A 124 -2.38 10.99 -16.08
C TYR A 124 -3.79 10.38 -16.04
N LEU A 125 -3.95 9.22 -15.37
CA LEU A 125 -5.24 8.55 -15.25
C LEU A 125 -6.25 9.37 -14.43
N ILE A 126 -5.81 10.04 -13.37
CA ILE A 126 -6.64 10.98 -12.60
C ILE A 126 -7.12 12.12 -13.51
N ILE A 127 -6.23 12.76 -14.27
CA ILE A 127 -6.59 13.91 -15.13
C ILE A 127 -7.62 13.48 -16.18
N THR A 128 -7.42 12.33 -16.83
CA THR A 128 -8.34 11.87 -17.87
C THR A 128 -9.69 11.40 -17.32
N THR A 129 -9.77 10.98 -16.07
CA THR A 129 -11.03 10.57 -15.43
C THR A 129 -11.80 11.71 -14.78
N LEU A 130 -11.12 12.72 -14.22
CA LEU A 130 -11.75 13.83 -13.48
C LEU A 130 -12.09 15.04 -14.34
N VAL A 131 -11.26 15.42 -15.31
CA VAL A 131 -11.46 16.64 -16.13
C VAL A 131 -12.74 16.61 -16.99
N PRO A 132 -13.19 15.47 -17.56
CA PRO A 132 -14.42 15.44 -18.35
C PRO A 132 -15.71 15.56 -17.53
N LEU A 133 -15.65 15.50 -16.21
CA LEU A 133 -16.83 15.61 -15.37
C LEU A 133 -17.12 17.08 -15.05
N ASP A 134 -18.29 17.58 -15.45
CA ASP A 134 -18.79 18.93 -15.16
C ASP A 134 -19.11 19.12 -13.67
N TRP A 135 -18.06 19.21 -12.84
CA TRP A 135 -18.18 19.43 -11.41
C TRP A 135 -18.28 20.92 -11.10
N PRO A 136 -19.08 21.30 -10.09
CA PRO A 136 -19.15 22.69 -9.65
C PRO A 136 -17.79 23.14 -9.09
N TRP A 137 -17.49 24.43 -9.22
CA TRP A 137 -16.18 25.02 -8.89
C TRP A 137 -15.69 24.72 -7.46
N TYR A 138 -16.60 24.57 -6.49
CA TYR A 138 -16.25 24.24 -5.11
C TYR A 138 -15.67 22.83 -4.98
N ALA A 139 -16.08 21.89 -5.83
CA ALA A 139 -15.58 20.53 -5.81
C ALA A 139 -14.14 20.49 -6.34
N TRP A 140 -13.83 21.26 -7.38
CA TRP A 140 -12.46 21.50 -7.85
C TRP A 140 -11.58 22.15 -6.77
N ALA A 141 -12.12 23.10 -6.01
CA ALA A 141 -11.39 23.70 -4.89
C ALA A 141 -11.06 22.67 -3.79
N ILE A 142 -12.01 21.82 -3.41
CA ILE A 142 -11.80 20.75 -2.42
C ILE A 142 -10.75 19.75 -2.93
N ILE A 143 -10.88 19.29 -4.17
CA ILE A 143 -9.93 18.36 -4.80
C ILE A 143 -8.53 18.98 -4.86
N GLY A 144 -8.43 20.25 -5.25
CA GLY A 144 -7.16 20.97 -5.29
C GLY A 144 -6.49 21.06 -3.93
N VAL A 145 -7.24 21.36 -2.86
CA VAL A 145 -6.72 21.39 -1.48
C VAL A 145 -6.26 20.00 -1.05
N VAL A 146 -7.07 18.96 -1.27
CA VAL A 146 -6.72 17.58 -0.93
C VAL A 146 -5.48 17.11 -1.72
N PHE A 147 -5.42 17.43 -3.01
CA PHE A 147 -4.29 17.10 -3.88
C PHE A 147 -3.02 17.83 -3.45
N TYR A 148 -3.11 19.13 -3.09
CA TYR A 148 -1.98 19.89 -2.59
C TYR A 148 -1.45 19.32 -1.26
N LEU A 149 -2.34 19.02 -0.31
CA LEU A 149 -1.98 18.35 0.95
C LEU A 149 -1.33 16.99 0.70
N TYR A 150 -1.86 16.23 -0.25
CA TYR A 150 -1.35 14.92 -0.63
C TYR A 150 0.03 14.98 -1.27
N VAL A 151 0.23 15.88 -2.24
CA VAL A 151 1.52 16.11 -2.91
C VAL A 151 2.52 16.67 -1.92
N SER A 152 2.12 17.58 -1.02
CA SER A 152 2.99 18.08 0.05
C SER A 152 3.43 16.97 0.99
N LEU A 153 2.54 16.04 1.36
CA LEU A 153 2.88 14.87 2.18
C LEU A 153 3.81 13.91 1.42
N CYS A 154 3.54 13.64 0.14
CA CYS A 154 4.40 12.82 -0.70
C CYS A 154 5.78 13.45 -0.91
N PHE A 155 5.83 14.75 -1.18
CA PHE A 155 7.07 15.49 -1.36
C PHE A 155 7.85 15.56 -0.05
N TYR A 156 7.19 15.77 1.09
CA TYR A 156 7.82 15.67 2.40
C TYR A 156 8.44 14.29 2.64
N CYS A 157 7.73 13.20 2.29
CA CYS A 157 8.27 11.84 2.37
C CYS A 157 9.42 11.60 1.38
N VAL A 158 9.31 12.09 0.14
CA VAL A 158 10.32 11.92 -0.92
C VAL A 158 11.56 12.76 -0.66
N GLU A 159 11.41 13.99 -0.19
CA GLU A 159 12.51 14.90 0.12
C GLU A 159 13.35 14.36 1.29
N ASP A 160 12.70 13.79 2.31
CA ASP A 160 13.37 13.05 3.38
C ASP A 160 14.16 11.82 2.85
N ASP A 161 13.68 11.17 1.80
CA ASP A 161 14.31 9.98 1.21
C ASP A 161 15.40 10.30 0.19
N LEU A 162 15.19 11.31 -0.67
CA LEU A 162 16.16 11.79 -1.66
C LEU A 162 17.33 12.48 -0.96
N SER A 163 17.06 13.22 0.11
CA SER A 163 18.10 13.83 0.97
C SER A 163 18.96 12.77 1.65
N ARG A 164 18.40 11.61 2.05
CA ARG A 164 19.16 10.47 2.63
C ARG A 164 19.84 9.59 1.57
N GLY A 165 19.27 9.48 0.37
CA GLY A 165 19.90 8.80 -0.76
C GLY A 165 21.15 9.53 -1.27
N CYS A 166 21.13 10.87 -1.29
CA CYS A 166 22.29 11.69 -1.61
C CYS A 166 23.26 11.87 -0.42
N SER A 167 22.75 12.03 0.81
CA SER A 167 23.58 12.19 2.00
C SER A 167 23.75 10.90 2.81
N ASN A 168 24.47 9.95 2.21
CA ASN A 168 25.45 9.16 2.97
C ASN A 168 26.81 9.90 2.97
N VAL A 169 26.75 11.24 2.89
CA VAL A 169 27.87 12.15 2.71
C VAL A 169 28.07 13.11 3.88
N LYS A 170 27.08 13.46 4.71
CA LYS A 170 27.30 14.07 6.05
C LYS A 170 25.92 14.27 6.71
N HIS A 171 25.59 13.52 7.76
CA HIS A 171 25.84 13.89 9.16
C HIS A 171 25.26 15.27 9.52
N ASP A 172 24.42 15.30 10.57
CA ASP A 172 23.69 16.48 11.10
C ASP A 172 22.50 16.93 10.23
N ILE A 173 21.24 16.93 10.68
CA ILE A 173 20.72 17.70 11.80
C ILE A 173 19.47 17.01 12.39
N THR A 174 19.64 16.64 13.65
CA THR A 174 18.79 15.77 14.47
C THR A 174 17.76 16.58 15.28
N PHE A 175 17.21 17.67 14.73
CA PHE A 175 16.60 18.70 15.60
C PHE A 175 15.07 18.89 15.51
N PHE A 176 14.42 18.65 14.37
CA PHE A 176 13.01 19.01 14.21
C PHE A 176 11.99 17.88 14.43
N LEU A 177 12.47 16.65 14.60
CA LEU A 177 11.66 15.44 14.50
C LEU A 177 11.07 14.95 15.84
N LYS A 178 11.23 15.65 16.98
CA LYS A 178 10.88 15.08 18.30
C LYS A 178 9.37 14.86 18.61
N PRO A 179 8.41 15.69 18.16
CA PRO A 179 7.00 15.48 18.52
C PRO A 179 6.30 14.40 17.68
N VAL A 180 6.62 14.28 16.40
CA VAL A 180 6.02 13.28 15.49
C VAL A 180 6.72 11.91 15.58
N ILE A 181 8.04 11.88 15.85
CA ILE A 181 8.76 10.64 16.20
C ILE A 181 8.13 9.96 17.41
N ARG A 182 7.59 10.68 18.40
CA ARG A 182 7.04 10.03 19.61
C ARG A 182 5.81 9.17 19.30
N GLY A 183 4.94 9.61 18.38
CA GLY A 183 3.79 8.83 17.93
C GLY A 183 4.20 7.59 17.14
N PHE A 184 5.10 7.76 16.16
CA PHE A 184 5.56 6.65 15.31
C PHE A 184 6.52 5.67 16.03
N LYS A 185 7.34 6.14 16.99
CA LYS A 185 8.23 5.29 17.81
C LYS A 185 7.47 4.45 18.83
N MET A 186 6.27 4.90 19.24
CA MET A 186 5.35 4.11 20.06
C MET A 186 4.73 2.96 19.24
N LEU A 187 4.31 3.25 18.00
CA LEU A 187 3.79 2.24 17.05
C LEU A 187 4.89 1.26 16.58
N TYR A 188 6.07 1.78 16.22
CA TYR A 188 7.22 0.98 15.81
C TYR A 188 7.81 0.16 16.97
N GLY A 189 7.77 0.65 18.20
CA GLY A 189 8.19 -0.09 19.40
C GLY A 189 7.20 -1.19 19.83
N GLN A 190 5.92 -1.07 19.47
CA GLN A 190 4.92 -2.14 19.59
C GLN A 190 5.17 -3.20 18.52
N CYS A 191 5.33 -2.78 17.26
CA CYS A 191 5.56 -3.66 16.13
C CYS A 191 6.91 -4.41 16.21
N LYS A 192 7.98 -3.75 16.65
CA LYS A 192 9.31 -4.37 16.86
C LYS A 192 9.32 -5.37 18.02
N ARG A 193 8.63 -5.08 19.15
CA ARG A 193 8.51 -6.05 20.25
C ARG A 193 7.63 -7.24 19.90
N ALA A 194 6.63 -7.05 19.03
CA ALA A 194 5.83 -8.14 18.49
C ALA A 194 6.65 -9.00 17.51
N PHE A 195 7.47 -8.38 16.66
CA PHE A 195 8.36 -9.06 15.72
C PHE A 195 9.48 -9.83 16.42
N ASP A 196 10.15 -9.23 17.42
CA ASP A 196 11.21 -9.90 18.21
C ASP A 196 10.64 -11.07 19.04
N LYS A 197 9.39 -10.97 19.53
CA LYS A 197 8.70 -12.11 20.19
C LYS A 197 8.33 -13.24 19.23
N CYS A 198 8.03 -12.93 17.97
CA CYS A 198 7.73 -13.95 16.97
C CYS A 198 9.00 -14.60 16.40
N ILE A 199 10.12 -13.88 16.34
CA ILE A 199 11.43 -14.45 15.98
C ILE A 199 11.96 -15.35 17.10
N GLY A 200 11.93 -14.90 18.37
CA GLY A 200 12.40 -15.73 19.49
C GLY A 200 11.57 -17.01 19.71
N ARG A 201 10.28 -17.00 19.38
CA ARG A 201 9.43 -18.20 19.48
C ARG A 201 9.73 -19.25 18.41
N LYS A 202 10.34 -18.85 17.29
CA LYS A 202 10.65 -19.75 16.18
C LYS A 202 11.95 -20.53 16.40
N ASP A 203 12.83 -20.02 17.27
CA ASP A 203 14.04 -20.75 17.70
C ASP A 203 13.71 -21.80 18.79
N ASP A 204 12.75 -21.51 19.69
CA ASP A 204 12.31 -22.47 20.73
C ASP A 204 11.51 -23.67 20.16
N ASP A 205 10.74 -23.48 19.08
CA ASP A 205 9.94 -24.56 18.46
C ASP A 205 10.80 -25.53 17.61
N ASN A 206 12.05 -25.19 17.30
CA ASN A 206 12.99 -26.06 16.57
C ASN A 206 13.88 -26.94 17.47
N GLU A 207 13.82 -26.80 18.80
CA GLU A 207 14.51 -27.70 19.75
C GLU A 207 13.62 -28.83 20.28
N VAL A 208 12.32 -28.86 19.95
CA VAL A 208 11.38 -29.88 20.47
C VAL A 208 11.19 -31.08 19.54
N GLU A 209 11.68 -31.03 18.29
CA GLU A 209 11.57 -32.14 17.33
C GLU A 209 12.71 -33.18 17.38
N ASP A 210 13.58 -33.15 18.41
CA ASP A 210 14.66 -34.15 18.64
C ASP A 210 14.48 -34.99 19.92
N CYS A 211 13.28 -35.01 20.51
CA CYS A 211 12.91 -35.90 21.62
C CYS A 211 11.47 -36.45 21.50
N ALA A 212 11.21 -37.26 20.47
CA ALA A 212 10.17 -38.30 20.48
C ALA A 212 10.33 -39.26 19.29
#